data_AF-A0A519SPP2-F1
#
_entry.id   AF-A0A519SPP2-F1
#
_cell.length_a   1.000
_cell.length_b   1.000
_cell.length_c   1.000
_cell.angle_alpha   90.00
_cell.angle_beta   90.00
_cell.angle_gamma   90.00
#
_symmetry.space_group_name_H-M   'P 1'
#
loop_
_entity.id
_entity.type
_entity.pdbx_description
1 polymer ?
#
loop_
_entity_poly.entity_id
_entity_poly.type
_entity_poly.pdbx_seq_one_letter_code
_entity_poly.pdbx_strand_id
1 'polypeptide(L)'
;MQLSEEAKHTLLVAVHQLIEEQAGACANDVFRGETVGLDYPPNGGLSTKEVVALQTIQGNALVQAALRKVLASCAAGVVFDLLGIIDGTIDPEHGDWSGVMLIDRPEEVEEHRQFLHDAFFETYWDWRTKRRNKNWRLDNLPD
;
A
#
# COMPACT_ATOMS: atom_id res chain seq x y z
N MET A 1 -15.44 16.54 7.15
CA MET A 1 -14.15 16.25 7.82
C MET A 1 -14.07 17.06 9.11
N GLN A 2 -13.50 16.53 10.20
CA GLN A 2 -13.18 17.31 11.42
C GLN A 2 -11.68 17.28 11.70
N LEU A 3 -10.90 17.35 10.63
CA LEU A 3 -9.45 17.42 10.63
C LEU A 3 -9.08 18.89 10.47
N SER A 4 -8.23 19.43 11.34
CA SER A 4 -7.74 20.81 11.19
C SER A 4 -7.01 20.99 9.86
N GLU A 5 -6.97 22.23 9.35
CA GLU A 5 -6.24 22.53 8.10
C GLU A 5 -4.74 22.17 8.21
N GLU A 6 -4.15 22.35 9.40
CA GLU A 6 -2.77 21.99 9.68
C GLU A 6 -2.56 20.46 9.65
N ALA A 7 -3.43 19.69 10.32
CA ALA A 7 -3.33 18.23 10.31
C ALA A 7 -3.58 17.67 8.91
N LYS A 8 -4.56 18.22 8.18
CA LYS A 8 -4.83 17.86 6.77
C LYS A 8 -3.63 18.12 5.88
N HIS A 9 -3.04 19.31 5.96
CA HIS A 9 -1.86 19.65 5.16
C HIS A 9 -0.69 18.72 5.50
N THR A 10 -0.41 18.54 6.79
CA THR A 10 0.68 17.67 7.27
C THR A 10 0.51 16.23 6.80
N LEU A 11 -0.70 15.67 6.92
CA LEU A 11 -1.01 14.31 6.47
C LEU A 11 -0.77 14.15 4.97
N LEU A 12 -1.30 15.06 4.15
CA LEU A 12 -1.20 14.97 2.69
C LEU A 12 0.25 15.15 2.20
N VAL A 13 1.02 16.05 2.81
CA VAL A 13 2.46 16.18 2.53
C VAL A 13 3.20 14.90 2.90
N ALA A 14 2.93 14.33 4.07
CA ALA A 14 3.55 13.08 4.50
C ALA A 14 3.22 11.92 3.55
N VAL A 15 1.98 11.82 3.06
CA VAL A 15 1.57 10.84 2.05
C VAL A 15 2.40 10.97 0.77
N HIS A 16 2.58 12.19 0.24
CA HIS A 16 3.40 12.39 -0.95
C HIS A 16 4.86 11.95 -0.74
N GLN A 17 5.44 12.32 0.40
CA GLN A 17 6.79 11.89 0.78
C GLN A 17 6.89 10.36 0.85
N LEU A 18 5.95 9.69 1.53
CA LEU A 18 5.94 8.23 1.66
C LEU A 18 5.84 7.54 0.30
N ILE A 19 5.01 8.05 -0.63
CA ILE A 19 4.91 7.52 -2.00
C ILE A 19 6.28 7.58 -2.70
N GLU A 20 6.96 8.72 -2.63
CA GLU A 20 8.26 8.89 -3.29
C GLU A 20 9.36 8.02 -2.67
N GLU A 21 9.40 7.96 -1.34
CA GLU A 21 10.39 7.19 -0.59
C GLU A 21 10.23 5.69 -0.82
N GLN A 22 9.00 5.17 -0.72
CA GLN A 22 8.73 3.74 -0.93
C GLN A 22 8.97 3.32 -2.38
N ALA A 23 8.49 4.10 -3.35
CA ALA A 23 8.75 3.81 -4.76
C ALA A 23 10.25 3.90 -5.09
N GLY A 24 10.97 4.83 -4.46
CA GLY A 24 12.42 4.98 -4.59
C GLY A 24 13.17 3.80 -4.01
N ALA A 25 12.85 3.38 -2.78
CA ALA A 25 13.46 2.24 -2.10
C ALA A 25 13.30 0.96 -2.94
N CYS A 26 12.06 0.61 -3.29
CA CYS A 26 11.78 -0.59 -4.10
C CYS A 26 12.50 -0.57 -5.45
N ALA A 27 12.53 0.57 -6.15
CA ALA A 27 13.24 0.68 -7.42
C ALA A 27 14.77 0.59 -7.24
N ASN A 28 15.32 1.11 -6.14
CA ASN A 28 16.74 1.03 -5.82
C ASN A 28 17.17 -0.41 -5.52
N ASP A 29 16.36 -1.17 -4.77
CA ASP A 29 16.65 -2.57 -4.45
C ASP A 29 16.75 -3.41 -5.73
N VAL A 30 15.77 -3.25 -6.63
CA VAL A 30 15.80 -3.88 -7.96
C VAL A 30 17.02 -3.46 -8.76
N PHE A 31 17.33 -2.16 -8.78
CA PHE A 31 18.49 -1.64 -9.51
C PHE A 31 19.81 -2.20 -8.99
N ARG A 32 19.94 -2.38 -7.67
CA ARG A 32 21.14 -2.94 -7.01
C ARG A 32 21.20 -4.47 -7.10
N GLY A 33 20.11 -5.13 -7.45
CA GLY A 33 19.99 -6.59 -7.41
C GLY A 33 19.93 -7.12 -5.98
N GLU A 34 19.53 -6.26 -5.04
CA GLU A 34 19.30 -6.62 -3.64
C GLU A 34 17.98 -7.39 -3.51
N THR A 35 17.81 -8.09 -2.40
CA THR A 35 16.54 -8.75 -2.10
C THR A 35 15.47 -7.68 -1.90
N VAL A 36 14.43 -7.68 -2.73
CA VAL A 36 13.29 -6.79 -2.59
C VAL A 36 12.48 -7.25 -1.37
N GLY A 37 12.46 -6.44 -0.31
CA GLY A 37 11.62 -6.66 0.86
C GLY A 37 10.16 -6.41 0.49
N LEU A 38 9.37 -7.47 0.35
CA LEU A 38 7.94 -7.38 0.06
C LEU A 38 7.14 -7.80 1.28
N ASP A 39 6.60 -6.82 1.99
CA ASP A 39 5.78 -7.05 3.19
C ASP A 39 4.30 -7.30 2.87
N TYR A 40 3.88 -6.96 1.65
CA TYR A 40 2.50 -7.16 1.18
C TYR A 40 2.43 -8.16 0.02
N PRO A 41 1.47 -9.10 0.06
CA PRO A 41 0.65 -9.46 1.22
C PRO A 41 1.44 -10.29 2.24
N PRO A 42 0.86 -10.64 3.40
CA PRO A 42 1.43 -11.66 4.27
C PRO A 42 1.64 -12.98 3.50
N ASN A 43 2.77 -13.66 3.75
CA ASN A 43 3.24 -14.79 2.93
C ASN A 43 3.44 -14.44 1.44
N GLY A 44 3.61 -13.16 1.10
CA GLY A 44 4.03 -12.70 -0.20
C GLY A 44 5.52 -12.95 -0.47
N GLY A 45 6.09 -12.19 -1.38
CA GLY A 45 7.48 -12.29 -1.79
C GLY A 45 7.67 -12.87 -3.19
N LEU A 46 8.88 -12.72 -3.71
CA LEU A 46 9.23 -13.18 -5.05
C LEU A 46 9.63 -14.65 -5.03
N SER A 47 9.13 -15.42 -5.99
CA SER A 47 9.64 -16.74 -6.31
C SER A 47 11.07 -16.67 -6.84
N THR A 48 11.80 -17.79 -6.79
CA THR A 48 13.16 -17.87 -7.35
C THR A 48 13.22 -17.45 -8.82
N LYS A 49 12.19 -17.79 -9.61
CA LYS A 49 12.13 -17.42 -11.03
C LYS A 49 11.96 -15.91 -11.22
N GLU A 50 11.13 -15.27 -10.39
CA GLU A 50 10.93 -13.82 -10.42
C GLU A 50 12.18 -13.06 -9.97
N VAL A 51 12.89 -13.55 -8.94
CA VAL A 51 14.18 -12.99 -8.53
C VAL A 51 15.18 -13.03 -9.69
N VAL A 52 15.33 -14.19 -10.35
CA VAL A 52 16.22 -14.34 -11.51
C VAL A 52 15.80 -13.41 -12.66
N ALA A 53 14.50 -13.25 -12.90
CA ALA A 53 14.02 -12.33 -13.93
C ALA A 53 14.36 -10.86 -13.60
N LEU A 54 14.20 -10.43 -12.35
CA LEU A 54 14.55 -9.06 -11.92
C LEU A 54 16.06 -8.78 -12.02
N GLN A 55 16.91 -9.79 -11.83
CA GLN A 55 18.35 -9.62 -12.02
C GLN A 55 18.72 -9.21 -13.46
N THR A 56 17.90 -9.54 -14.46
CA THR A 56 18.17 -9.16 -15.86
C THR A 56 18.06 -7.65 -16.12
N ILE A 57 17.40 -6.90 -15.23
CA ILE A 57 17.24 -5.44 -15.33
C ILE A 57 18.09 -4.66 -14.33
N GLN A 58 18.92 -5.36 -13.56
CA GLN A 58 19.87 -4.78 -12.61
C GLN A 58 20.83 -3.80 -13.30
N GLY A 59 21.20 -2.71 -12.62
CA GLY A 59 22.15 -1.72 -13.13
C GLY A 59 21.63 -0.84 -14.28
N ASN A 60 20.39 -1.01 -14.71
CA ASN A 60 19.79 -0.18 -15.74
C ASN A 60 19.10 1.06 -15.15
N ALA A 61 19.78 2.22 -15.22
CA ALA A 61 19.30 3.46 -14.61
C ALA A 61 18.01 3.99 -15.25
N LEU A 62 17.78 3.71 -16.54
CA LEU A 62 16.53 4.09 -17.20
C LEU A 62 15.36 3.24 -16.70
N VAL A 63 15.58 1.93 -16.51
CA VAL A 63 14.56 1.05 -15.93
C VAL A 63 14.28 1.41 -14.48
N GLN A 64 15.30 1.72 -13.68
CA GLN A 64 15.12 2.22 -12.31
C GLN A 64 14.24 3.48 -12.27
N ALA A 65 14.53 4.47 -13.10
CA ALA A 65 13.76 5.71 -13.17
C ALA A 65 12.31 5.47 -13.62
N ALA A 66 12.11 4.56 -14.58
CA ALA A 66 10.78 4.16 -15.04
C ALA A 66 10.01 3.43 -13.92
N LEU A 67 10.65 2.46 -13.26
CA LEU A 67 10.06 1.66 -12.20
C LEU A 67 9.65 2.53 -11.00
N ARG A 68 10.49 3.49 -10.59
CA ARG A 68 10.14 4.46 -9.54
C ARG A 68 8.84 5.21 -9.89
N LYS A 69 8.68 5.66 -11.14
CA LYS A 69 7.47 6.39 -11.55
C LYS A 69 6.24 5.48 -11.59
N VAL A 70 6.38 4.25 -12.08
CA VAL A 70 5.28 3.27 -12.12
C VAL A 70 4.81 2.91 -10.71
N LEU A 71 5.75 2.62 -9.80
CA LEU A 71 5.44 2.30 -8.40
C LEU A 71 4.80 3.49 -7.68
N ALA A 72 5.33 4.71 -7.87
CA ALA A 72 4.75 5.91 -7.29
C ALA A 72 3.33 6.17 -7.81
N SER A 73 3.08 5.98 -9.12
CA SER A 73 1.76 6.11 -9.70
C SER A 73 0.78 5.07 -9.18
N CYS A 74 1.23 3.83 -8.99
CA CYS A 74 0.43 2.76 -8.40
C CYS A 74 0.02 3.11 -6.97
N ALA A 75 0.99 3.49 -6.12
CA ALA A 75 0.75 3.89 -4.74
C ALA A 75 -0.18 5.11 -4.64
N ALA A 76 0.01 6.12 -5.49
CA ALA A 76 -0.87 7.29 -5.53
C ALA A 76 -2.32 6.93 -5.87
N GLY A 77 -2.54 5.99 -6.81
CA GLY A 77 -3.88 5.49 -7.12
C GLY A 77 -4.54 4.81 -5.92
N VAL A 78 -3.82 3.91 -5.24
CA VAL A 78 -4.34 3.23 -4.03
C VAL A 78 -4.67 4.24 -2.93
N VAL A 79 -3.82 5.22 -2.68
CA VAL A 79 -4.07 6.24 -1.66
C VAL A 79 -5.25 7.13 -2.03
N PHE A 80 -5.37 7.53 -3.30
CA PHE A 80 -6.50 8.32 -3.78
C PHE A 80 -7.82 7.58 -3.55
N ASP A 81 -7.88 6.30 -3.93
CA ASP A 81 -9.08 5.48 -3.74
C ASP A 81 -9.40 5.28 -2.26
N LEU A 82 -8.39 5.07 -1.41
CA LEU A 82 -8.55 4.99 0.05
C LEU A 82 -9.16 6.27 0.62
N LEU A 83 -8.66 7.44 0.22
CA LEU A 83 -9.21 8.73 0.65
C LEU A 83 -10.65 8.90 0.16
N GLY A 84 -10.95 8.47 -1.09
CA GLY A 84 -12.31 8.49 -1.61
C GLY A 84 -13.27 7.58 -0.83
N ILE A 85 -12.82 6.41 -0.37
CA ILE A 85 -13.58 5.52 0.51
C ILE A 85 -13.85 6.18 1.86
N ILE A 86 -12.82 6.79 2.47
CA ILE A 86 -12.96 7.53 3.73
C ILE A 86 -14.01 8.63 3.57
N ASP A 87 -13.85 9.49 2.57
CA ASP A 87 -14.76 10.61 2.30
C ASP A 87 -16.17 10.19 1.85
N GLY A 88 -16.42 8.89 1.63
CA GLY A 88 -17.72 8.35 1.20
C GLY A 88 -18.06 8.66 -0.26
N THR A 89 -17.05 8.93 -1.09
CA THR A 89 -17.19 9.23 -2.52
C THR A 89 -16.91 8.02 -3.41
N ILE A 90 -16.32 6.97 -2.85
CA ILE A 90 -16.10 5.67 -3.46
C ILE A 90 -16.70 4.62 -2.53
N ASP A 91 -17.62 3.80 -3.05
CA ASP A 91 -18.23 2.72 -2.28
C ASP A 91 -17.38 1.44 -2.36
N PRO A 92 -16.99 0.85 -1.22
CA PRO A 92 -16.38 -0.48 -1.17
C PRO A 92 -17.30 -1.53 -1.81
N GLU A 93 -16.72 -2.52 -2.49
CA GLU A 93 -17.50 -3.62 -3.10
C GLU A 93 -18.17 -4.56 -2.08
N HIS A 94 -17.81 -4.46 -0.81
CA HIS A 94 -18.19 -5.40 0.23
C HIS A 94 -18.67 -4.70 1.50
N GLY A 95 -19.82 -5.15 2.01
CA GLY A 95 -20.43 -4.62 3.23
C GLY A 95 -21.29 -3.39 2.96
N ASP A 96 -22.03 -2.99 3.99
CA ASP A 96 -22.77 -1.72 3.99
C ASP A 96 -21.83 -0.63 4.49
N TRP A 97 -21.45 0.29 3.60
CA TRP A 97 -20.51 1.37 3.90
C TRP A 97 -21.18 2.73 3.77
N SER A 98 -21.04 3.56 4.80
CA SER A 98 -21.55 4.94 4.80
C SER A 98 -20.45 5.99 4.84
N GLY A 99 -19.18 5.61 4.63
CA GLY A 99 -18.03 6.48 4.85
C GLY A 99 -17.56 6.54 6.31
N VAL A 100 -16.37 7.12 6.52
CA VAL A 100 -15.80 7.43 7.84
C VAL A 100 -15.18 8.81 7.84
N MET A 101 -15.12 9.47 8.99
CA MET A 101 -14.47 10.79 9.08
C MET A 101 -13.10 10.66 9.73
N LEU A 102 -12.09 11.26 9.09
CA LEU A 102 -10.85 11.61 9.78
C LEU A 102 -11.10 12.82 10.68
N ILE A 103 -10.66 12.68 11.93
CA ILE A 103 -10.77 13.67 13.00
C ILE A 103 -9.39 13.88 13.62
N ASP A 104 -9.12 15.07 14.16
CA ASP A 104 -7.90 15.29 14.94
C ASP A 104 -7.85 14.33 16.15
N ARG A 105 -6.64 13.92 16.54
CA ARG A 105 -6.46 13.02 17.70
C ARG A 105 -6.95 13.74 18.96
N PRO A 106 -7.89 13.16 19.74
CA PRO A 106 -8.36 13.77 20.98
C PRO A 106 -7.27 13.75 22.07
N GLU A 107 -7.37 14.66 23.04
CA GLU A 107 -6.41 14.78 24.15
C GLU A 107 -6.33 13.53 25.02
N GLU A 108 -7.47 12.87 25.24
CA GLU A 108 -7.56 11.57 25.91
C GLU A 108 -7.85 10.49 24.87
N VAL A 109 -6.94 9.53 24.73
CA VAL A 109 -7.12 8.34 23.88
C VAL A 109 -7.05 7.11 24.77
N GLU A 110 -8.05 6.23 24.66
CA GLU A 110 -8.02 4.93 25.33
C GLU A 110 -6.75 4.15 24.95
N GLU A 111 -5.98 3.71 25.96
CA GLU A 111 -4.68 3.04 25.79
C GLU A 111 -4.77 1.66 25.11
N HIS A 112 -5.98 1.12 24.90
CA HIS A 112 -6.21 -0.23 24.38
C HIS A 112 -6.95 -0.26 23.03
N ARG A 113 -6.86 0.81 22.24
CA ARG A 113 -7.49 0.84 20.92
C ARG A 113 -6.65 0.06 19.90
N GLN A 114 -7.25 -0.90 19.21
CA GLN A 114 -6.63 -1.57 18.06
C GLN A 114 -6.37 -0.54 16.95
N PHE A 115 -5.16 -0.50 16.41
CA PHE A 115 -4.82 0.39 15.31
C PHE A 115 -5.09 -0.27 13.96
N LEU A 116 -5.45 0.55 12.96
CA LEU A 116 -5.75 0.06 11.61
C LEU A 116 -4.54 -0.64 10.96
N HIS A 117 -3.31 -0.20 11.26
CA HIS A 117 -2.11 -0.83 10.70
C HIS A 117 -1.87 -2.25 11.25
N ASP A 118 -2.27 -2.52 12.50
CA ASP A 118 -2.21 -3.86 13.08
C ASP A 118 -3.22 -4.79 12.40
N ALA A 119 -4.46 -4.30 12.21
CA ALA A 119 -5.53 -5.07 11.58
C ALA A 119 -5.35 -5.26 10.06
N PHE A 120 -4.58 -4.38 9.39
CA PHE A 120 -4.47 -4.33 7.93
C PHE A 120 -4.06 -5.69 7.34
N PHE A 121 -2.98 -6.28 7.83
CA PHE A 121 -2.47 -7.55 7.31
C PHE A 121 -3.39 -8.73 7.62
N GLU A 122 -4.11 -8.70 8.75
CA GLU A 122 -5.05 -9.75 9.14
C GLU A 122 -6.23 -9.84 8.15
N THR A 123 -6.72 -8.68 7.69
CA THR A 123 -7.85 -8.62 6.74
C THR A 123 -7.51 -9.11 5.33
N TYR A 124 -6.23 -9.34 5.00
CA TYR A 124 -5.84 -9.90 3.71
C TYR A 124 -6.45 -11.29 3.46
N TRP A 125 -6.59 -12.11 4.50
CA TRP A 125 -7.10 -13.48 4.36
C TRP A 125 -8.59 -13.51 4.01
N ASP A 126 -9.36 -12.55 4.52
CA ASP A 126 -10.74 -12.35 4.12
C ASP A 126 -10.84 -11.91 2.66
N TRP A 127 -9.98 -10.96 2.25
CA TRP A 127 -9.90 -10.53 0.85
C TRP A 127 -9.55 -11.70 -0.08
N ARG A 128 -8.57 -12.53 0.27
CA ARG A 128 -8.19 -13.73 -0.51
C ARG A 128 -9.38 -14.65 -0.79
N THR A 129 -10.27 -14.78 0.20
CA THR A 129 -11.49 -15.59 0.07
C THR A 129 -12.49 -14.93 -0.89
N LYS A 130 -12.70 -13.61 -0.76
CA LYS A 130 -13.68 -12.81 -1.53
C LYS A 130 -13.24 -12.48 -2.96
N ARG A 131 -11.93 -12.43 -3.25
CA ARG A 131 -11.39 -12.02 -4.56
C ARG A 131 -12.03 -12.85 -5.68
N ARG A 132 -12.62 -12.17 -6.66
CA ARG A 132 -13.34 -12.81 -7.79
C ARG A 132 -12.37 -13.55 -8.71
N ASN A 133 -11.25 -12.91 -9.04
CA ASN A 133 -10.22 -13.50 -9.88
C ASN A 133 -9.14 -14.16 -9.02
N LYS A 134 -9.11 -15.49 -9.01
CA LYS A 134 -8.11 -16.25 -8.22
C LYS A 134 -6.68 -16.12 -8.78
N ASN A 135 -6.52 -15.73 -10.05
CA ASN A 135 -5.22 -15.49 -10.66
C ASN A 135 -4.56 -14.16 -10.25
N TRP A 136 -5.28 -13.27 -9.56
CA TRP A 136 -4.73 -12.01 -9.02
C TRP A 136 -4.01 -12.19 -7.68
N ARG A 137 -3.47 -13.39 -7.42
CA ARG A 137 -2.78 -13.66 -6.16
C ARG A 137 -1.42 -12.98 -6.12
N LEU A 138 -1.09 -12.45 -4.96
CA LEU A 138 0.23 -11.89 -4.63
C LEU A 138 0.90 -12.65 -3.47
N ASP A 139 0.17 -13.60 -2.86
CA ASP A 139 0.68 -14.53 -1.85
C ASP A 139 1.26 -15.80 -2.49
N ASN A 140 2.20 -16.44 -1.79
CA ASN A 140 2.86 -17.67 -2.20
C ASN A 140 2.16 -18.96 -1.69
N LEU A 141 0.94 -18.85 -1.16
CA LEU A 141 0.18 -20.02 -0.69
C LEU A 141 -0.47 -20.77 -1.85
N PRO A 142 -0.65 -22.11 -1.73
CA PRO A 142 -1.44 -22.88 -2.68
C PRO A 142 -2.91 -22.46 -2.66
N ASP A 143 -3.62 -22.69 -3.77
CA ASP A 143 -5.06 -22.41 -3.87
C ASP A 143 -5.90 -23.30 -2.95
#